data_AF-B7PW32-F1
#
_entry.id   AF-B7PW32-F1
#
_cell.length_a   1.000
_cell.length_b   1.000
_cell.length_c   1.000
_cell.angle_alpha   90.00
_cell.angle_beta   90.00
_cell.angle_gamma   90.00
#
_symmetry.space_group_name_H-M   'P 1'
#
loop_
_entity.id
_entity.type
_entity.pdbx_description
1 polymer ?
#
loop_
_entity_poly.entity_id
_entity_poly.type
_entity_poly.pdbx_seq_one_letter_code
_entity_poly.pdbx_strand_id
1 'polypeptide(L)'
;TIAREWVVLIECELFLYLQFVFKAQKICKALQEAGYWADFIDPCSGRPSLGPYTNSTLLETDERYRHFGFTIEDLGCCKVITHHLWGCNAFVGCLFTNAPSDSFEVKKVLCENNE
;
A
#
# COMPACT_ATOMS: atom_id res chain seq x y z
N THR A 1 -28.10 -12.60 -3.15
CA THR A 1 -28.55 -11.29 -3.67
C THR A 1 -27.33 -10.42 -3.80
N ILE A 2 -27.12 -9.81 -4.97
CA ILE A 2 -25.96 -8.98 -5.31
C ILE A 2 -25.57 -8.04 -4.15
N ALA A 3 -26.52 -7.38 -3.49
CA ALA A 3 -26.26 -6.52 -2.33
C ALA A 3 -25.49 -7.17 -1.16
N ARG A 4 -25.67 -8.47 -0.86
CA ARG A 4 -24.92 -9.15 0.21
C ARG A 4 -23.47 -9.41 -0.18
N GLU A 5 -23.21 -9.59 -1.47
CA GLU A 5 -21.86 -9.80 -2.01
C GLU A 5 -21.08 -8.47 -1.98
N TRP A 6 -21.72 -7.36 -2.35
CA TRP A 6 -21.14 -6.01 -2.19
C TRP A 6 -20.84 -5.65 -0.73
N VAL A 7 -21.72 -5.98 0.21
CA VAL A 7 -21.47 -5.74 1.65
C VAL A 7 -20.26 -6.53 2.14
N VAL A 8 -20.15 -7.81 1.79
CA VAL A 8 -19.00 -8.65 2.19
C VAL A 8 -17.70 -8.14 1.56
N LEU A 9 -17.73 -7.70 0.29
CA LEU A 9 -16.56 -7.11 -0.36
C LEU A 9 -16.09 -5.82 0.34
N ILE A 10 -17.01 -4.92 0.69
CA ILE A 10 -16.71 -3.68 1.41
C ILE A 10 -16.13 -3.98 2.81
N GLU A 11 -16.67 -4.96 3.53
CA GLU A 11 -16.16 -5.37 4.84
C GLU A 11 -14.74 -5.95 4.74
N CYS A 12 -14.47 -6.78 3.74
CA CYS A 12 -13.13 -7.31 3.48
C CYS A 12 -12.13 -6.20 3.11
N GLU A 13 -12.53 -5.27 2.26
CA GLU A 13 -11.70 -4.14 1.83
C GLU A 13 -11.36 -3.22 3.01
N LEU A 14 -12.36 -2.88 3.83
CA LEU A 14 -12.16 -2.08 5.04
C LEU A 14 -11.22 -2.79 6.03
N PHE A 15 -11.36 -4.11 6.19
CA PHE A 15 -10.47 -4.89 7.04
C PHE A 15 -9.02 -4.83 6.56
N LEU A 16 -8.76 -5.03 5.26
CA LEU A 16 -7.42 -4.96 4.67
C LEU A 16 -6.83 -3.55 4.79
N TYR A 17 -7.64 -2.52 4.55
CA TYR A 17 -7.26 -1.13 4.76
C TYR A 17 -6.80 -0.87 6.21
N LEU A 18 -7.60 -1.28 7.21
CA LEU A 18 -7.26 -1.07 8.62
C LEU A 18 -5.98 -1.82 9.02
N GLN A 19 -5.80 -3.05 8.53
CA GLN A 19 -4.58 -3.84 8.76
C GLN A 19 -3.35 -3.17 8.13
N PHE A 20 -3.48 -2.67 6.90
CA PHE A 20 -2.40 -1.97 6.22
C PHE A 20 -2.01 -0.70 6.98
N VAL A 21 -2.96 0.19 7.28
CA VAL A 21 -2.67 1.45 7.99
C VAL A 21 -2.01 1.19 9.34
N PHE A 22 -2.52 0.21 10.11
CA PHE A 22 -1.93 -0.16 11.40
C PHE A 22 -0.48 -0.65 11.28
N LYS A 23 -0.20 -1.54 10.32
CA LYS A 23 1.15 -2.06 10.08
C LYS A 23 2.08 -0.97 9.55
N ALA A 24 1.63 -0.17 8.59
CA ALA A 24 2.40 0.91 8.00
C ALA A 24 2.79 1.97 9.05
N GLN A 25 1.87 2.35 9.93
CA GLN A 25 2.17 3.24 11.06
C GLN A 25 3.25 2.67 11.98
N LYS A 26 3.18 1.37 12.30
CA LYS A 26 4.21 0.70 13.12
C LYS A 26 5.58 0.71 12.44
N ILE A 27 5.64 0.39 11.15
CA ILE A 27 6.89 0.37 10.38
C ILE A 27 7.47 1.78 10.28
N CYS A 28 6.66 2.78 9.92
CA CYS A 28 7.11 4.18 9.84
C CYS A 28 7.63 4.66 11.18
N LYS A 29 6.92 4.37 12.28
CA LYS A 29 7.36 4.73 13.63
C LYS A 29 8.72 4.10 13.98
N ALA A 30 8.91 2.80 13.72
CA ALA A 30 10.17 2.12 14.00
C ALA A 30 11.34 2.72 13.20
N LEU A 31 11.13 3.04 11.92
CA LEU A 31 12.14 3.68 11.07
C LEU A 31 12.46 5.11 11.54
N GLN A 32 11.42 5.88 11.91
CA GLN A 32 11.58 7.24 12.44
C GLN A 32 12.32 7.27 13.78
N GLU A 33 12.05 6.31 14.68
CA GLU A 33 12.78 6.16 15.94
C GLU A 33 14.25 5.81 15.74
N ALA A 34 14.60 5.15 14.63
CA ALA A 34 15.98 4.89 14.21
C ALA A 34 16.64 6.07 13.48
N GLY A 35 15.94 7.19 13.30
CA GLY A 35 16.46 8.41 12.67
C GLY A 35 16.27 8.49 11.15
N TYR A 36 15.53 7.55 10.55
CA TYR A 36 15.19 7.59 9.13
C TYR A 36 13.90 8.36 8.88
N TRP A 37 13.78 8.99 7.72
CA TRP A 37 12.48 9.44 7.24
C TRP A 37 11.69 8.23 6.76
N ALA A 38 10.41 8.16 7.12
CA ALA A 38 9.47 7.17 6.60
C ALA A 38 8.06 7.75 6.56
N ASP A 39 7.31 7.41 5.52
CA ASP A 39 5.89 7.72 5.36
C ASP A 39 5.23 6.66 4.49
N PHE A 40 3.91 6.57 4.51
CA PHE A 40 3.15 5.70 3.64
C PHE A 40 2.04 6.47 2.94
N ILE A 41 1.58 5.92 1.84
CA ILE A 41 0.46 6.49 1.10
C ILE A 41 -0.83 5.94 1.67
N ASP A 42 -1.68 6.84 2.16
CA ASP A 42 -3.03 6.50 2.55
C ASP A 42 -3.79 5.94 1.34
N PRO A 43 -4.20 4.65 1.35
CA PRO A 43 -4.82 4.02 0.19
C PRO A 43 -6.11 4.70 -0.26
N CYS A 44 -6.86 5.31 0.67
CA CYS A 44 -8.12 5.98 0.36
C CYS A 44 -7.92 7.30 -0.39
N SER A 45 -6.96 8.14 0.03
CA SER A 45 -6.72 9.45 -0.58
C SER A 45 -5.61 9.46 -1.64
N GLY A 46 -4.76 8.43 -1.65
CA GLY A 46 -3.54 8.38 -2.45
C GLY A 46 -2.48 9.39 -1.99
N ARG A 47 -2.54 9.91 -0.78
CA ARG A 47 -1.65 10.97 -0.28
C ARG A 47 -0.73 10.49 0.83
N PRO A 48 0.39 11.20 1.10
CA PRO A 48 1.20 10.95 2.28
C PRO A 48 0.34 10.99 3.54
N SER A 49 0.47 9.98 4.41
CA SER A 49 -0.34 9.87 5.62
C SER A 49 0.20 10.74 6.76
N LEU A 50 1.53 10.84 6.88
CA LEU A 50 2.20 11.60 7.94
C LEU A 50 2.65 12.99 7.47
N GLY A 51 2.97 13.12 6.19
CA GLY A 51 3.39 14.36 5.57
C GLY A 51 2.26 15.40 5.38
N PRO A 52 2.61 16.63 4.98
CA PRO A 52 1.62 17.65 4.68
C PRO A 52 0.81 17.28 3.43
N TYR A 53 -0.36 17.92 3.30
CA TYR A 53 -1.20 17.80 2.11
C TYR A 53 -0.41 18.15 0.84
N THR A 54 -0.59 17.34 -0.21
CA THR A 54 -0.06 17.64 -1.55
C THR A 54 -1.14 17.41 -2.61
N ASN A 55 -1.00 18.10 -3.75
CA ASN A 55 -1.86 17.89 -4.92
C ASN A 55 -1.52 16.61 -5.67
N SER A 56 -0.33 16.04 -5.45
CA SER A 56 0.09 14.79 -6.08
C SER A 56 -0.50 13.61 -5.31
N THR A 57 -1.01 12.63 -6.04
CA THR A 57 -1.53 11.38 -5.47
C THR A 57 -0.81 10.17 -6.06
N LEU A 58 -0.87 9.03 -5.37
CA LEU A 58 -0.51 7.69 -5.84
C LEU A 58 -1.65 6.76 -5.43
N LEU A 59 -2.61 6.58 -6.33
CA LEU A 59 -3.79 5.73 -6.10
C LEU A 59 -3.45 4.25 -6.36
N GLU A 60 -4.23 3.33 -5.81
CA GLU A 60 -4.05 1.87 -5.92
C GLU A 60 -3.84 1.33 -7.35
N THR A 61 -4.43 1.96 -8.36
CA THR A 61 -4.40 1.53 -9.77
C THR A 61 -3.54 2.45 -10.65
N ASP A 62 -2.65 3.22 -10.04
CA ASP A 62 -1.75 4.14 -10.73
C ASP A 62 -0.80 3.41 -11.69
N GLU A 63 -0.59 3.98 -12.89
CA GLU A 63 0.27 3.37 -13.91
C GLU A 63 1.72 3.16 -13.46
N ARG A 64 2.18 3.95 -12.48
CA ARG A 64 3.53 3.81 -11.94
C ARG A 64 3.78 2.42 -11.34
N TYR A 65 2.73 1.71 -10.90
CA TYR A 65 2.85 0.33 -10.43
C TYR A 65 3.36 -0.67 -11.48
N ARG A 66 3.29 -0.33 -12.78
CA ARG A 66 3.97 -1.12 -13.83
C ARG A 66 5.47 -1.27 -13.59
N HIS A 67 6.10 -0.26 -12.98
CA HIS A 67 7.53 -0.29 -12.65
C HIS A 67 7.85 -1.08 -11.37
N PHE A 68 6.82 -1.45 -10.59
CA PHE A 68 6.93 -2.21 -9.35
C PHE A 68 6.49 -3.67 -9.52
N GLY A 69 6.42 -4.17 -10.76
CA GLY A 69 6.14 -5.58 -11.06
C GLY A 69 4.65 -5.94 -11.18
N PHE A 70 3.76 -4.95 -11.21
CA PHE A 70 2.33 -5.16 -11.44
C PHE A 70 1.96 -4.95 -12.91
N THR A 71 0.86 -5.56 -13.34
CA THR A 71 0.22 -5.23 -14.61
C THR A 71 -0.89 -4.21 -14.34
N ILE A 72 -0.95 -3.14 -15.13
CA ILE A 72 -2.06 -2.18 -15.11
C ILE A 72 -2.78 -2.24 -16.45
N GLU A 73 -4.04 -2.65 -16.42
CA GLU A 73 -4.94 -2.66 -17.57
C GLU A 73 -5.81 -1.40 -17.58
N ASP A 74 -5.90 -0.74 -18.72
CA ASP A 74 -6.72 0.46 -18.90
C ASP A 74 -8.02 0.10 -19.61
N LEU A 75 -9.15 0.29 -18.93
CA LEU A 75 -10.51 0.02 -19.43
C LEU A 75 -11.21 1.31 -19.89
N GLY A 76 -10.47 2.40 -20.07
CA GLY A 76 -10.95 3.71 -20.45
C GLY A 76 -11.40 4.56 -19.26
N CYS A 77 -12.49 4.16 -18.57
CA CYS A 77 -13.00 4.90 -17.41
C CYS A 77 -12.37 4.48 -16.08
N CYS A 78 -11.71 3.34 -16.04
CA CYS A 78 -11.04 2.80 -14.87
C CYS A 78 -9.77 2.03 -15.25
N LYS A 79 -8.91 1.84 -14.26
CA LYS A 79 -7.70 1.04 -14.38
C LYS A 79 -7.79 -0.12 -13.42
N VAL A 80 -7.27 -1.28 -13.83
CA VAL A 80 -7.24 -2.49 -13.01
C VAL A 80 -5.79 -2.86 -12.76
N ILE A 81 -5.45 -3.04 -11.48
CA ILE A 81 -4.15 -3.57 -11.06
C ILE A 81 -4.22 -5.09 -10.92
N THR A 82 -3.20 -5.77 -11.43
CA THR A 82 -3.13 -7.23 -11.43
C THR A 82 -1.75 -7.70 -10.98
N HIS A 83 -1.74 -8.57 -9.97
CA HIS A 83 -0.55 -9.27 -9.50
C HIS A 83 -0.38 -10.60 -10.26
N HIS A 84 0.85 -10.97 -10.60
CA HIS A 84 1.11 -12.14 -11.46
C HIS A 84 0.71 -13.49 -10.81
N LEU A 85 0.64 -13.60 -9.48
CA LEU A 85 0.14 -14.79 -8.78
C LEU A 85 -1.31 -14.68 -8.32
N TRP A 86 -1.73 -13.48 -7.91
CA TRP A 86 -3.01 -13.28 -7.21
C TRP A 86 -4.10 -12.67 -8.11
N GLY A 87 -3.78 -12.35 -9.36
CA GLY A 87 -4.69 -11.66 -10.26
C GLY A 87 -5.12 -10.32 -9.68
N CYS A 88 -6.42 -10.03 -9.75
CA CYS A 88 -7.03 -8.84 -9.16
C CYS A 88 -7.39 -8.99 -7.67
N ASN A 89 -7.11 -10.15 -7.06
CA ASN A 89 -7.40 -10.40 -5.65
C ASN A 89 -6.22 -9.93 -4.77
N ALA A 90 -5.87 -8.64 -4.88
CA ALA A 90 -4.76 -8.05 -4.15
C ALA A 90 -5.11 -6.65 -3.65
N PHE A 91 -4.69 -6.34 -2.42
CA PHE A 91 -4.69 -4.98 -1.87
C PHE A 91 -3.25 -4.45 -1.93
N VAL A 92 -3.05 -3.30 -2.57
CA VAL A 92 -1.72 -2.73 -2.80
C VAL A 92 -1.59 -1.42 -2.04
N GLY A 93 -0.54 -1.31 -1.22
CA GLY A 93 -0.19 -0.10 -0.51
C GLY A 93 1.31 0.19 -0.61
N CYS A 94 1.68 1.47 -0.52
CA CYS A 94 3.06 1.92 -0.62
C CYS A 94 3.56 2.54 0.67
N LEU A 95 4.77 2.15 1.07
CA LEU A 95 5.55 2.78 2.13
C LEU A 95 6.90 3.22 1.55
N PHE A 96 7.33 4.42 1.93
CA PHE A 96 8.56 5.04 1.47
C PHE A 96 9.45 5.35 2.66
N THR A 97 10.76 5.17 2.49
CA THR A 97 11.75 5.54 3.50
C THR A 97 13.07 5.90 2.83
N ASN A 98 13.89 6.69 3.52
CA ASN A 98 15.28 6.93 3.14
C ASN A 98 16.26 5.94 3.79
N ALA A 99 15.76 4.98 4.57
CA ALA A 99 16.58 3.93 5.15
C ALA A 99 17.21 3.07 4.05
N PRO A 100 18.53 2.82 4.09
CA PRO A 100 19.18 1.90 3.16
C PRO A 100 18.59 0.49 3.25
N SER A 101 18.53 -0.22 2.12
CA SER A 101 17.97 -1.58 2.08
C SER A 101 18.78 -2.60 2.87
N ASP A 102 20.04 -2.30 3.16
CA ASP A 102 20.95 -3.11 3.96
C ASP A 102 20.93 -2.76 5.45
N SER A 103 20.16 -1.74 5.87
CA SER A 103 20.01 -1.36 7.28
C SER A 103 19.36 -2.49 8.09
N PHE A 104 19.68 -2.51 9.39
CA PHE A 104 19.12 -3.51 10.30
C PHE A 104 17.59 -3.37 10.40
N GLU A 105 17.10 -2.14 10.44
CA GLU A 105 15.68 -1.82 10.58
C GLU A 105 14.88 -2.30 9.37
N VAL A 106 15.38 -2.06 8.16
CA VAL A 106 14.70 -2.50 6.92
C VAL A 106 14.72 -4.03 6.81
N LYS A 107 15.86 -4.67 7.10
CA LYS A 107 15.96 -6.14 7.10
C LYS A 107 14.99 -6.76 8.10
N LYS A 108 14.86 -6.19 9.30
CA LYS A 108 13.91 -6.66 10.30
C LYS A 108 12.47 -6.60 9.79
N VAL A 109 12.06 -5.48 9.21
CA VAL A 109 10.73 -5.32 8.60
C VAL A 109 10.50 -6.33 7.48
N LEU A 110 11.48 -6.57 6.61
CA LEU A 110 11.34 -7.52 5.50
C LEU A 110 11.26 -8.98 5.97
N CYS A 111 12.01 -9.35 7.02
CA CYS A 111 12.02 -10.71 7.55
C CYS A 111 10.75 -11.06 8.35
N GLU A 112 10.19 -10.10 9.12
CA GLU A 112 8.97 -10.31 9.91
C GLU A 112 7.71 -10.55 9.06
N ASN A 113 7.76 -10.30 7.74
CA ASN A 113 6.63 -10.49 6.83
C ASN A 113 6.68 -11.81 6.02
N ASN A 114 7.66 -12.68 6.28
CA ASN A 114 7.83 -13.98 5.58
C ASN A 114 7.35 -15.20 6.42
N GLU A 115 6.66 -14.97 7.53
CA GLU A 115 6.07 -16.03 8.39
C GLU A 115 4.54 -16.00 8.38
#